data_AF-A0A7K0RIW6-F1
#
_entry.id   AF-A0A7K0RIW6-F1
#
_cell.length_a   1.000
_cell.length_b   1.000
_cell.length_c   1.000
_cell.angle_alpha   90.00
_cell.angle_beta   90.00
_cell.angle_gamma   90.00
#
_symmetry.space_group_name_H-M   'P 1'
#
loop_
_entity.id
_entity.type
_entity.pdbx_description
1 polymer ?
#
loop_
_entity_poly.entity_id
_entity_poly.type
_entity_poly.pdbx_seq_one_letter_code
_entity_poly.pdbx_strand_id
1 'polypeptide(L)'
;MSFFDDEPTQVSSSPRRPAEPRRPAPTGGDTPPGDRQSMRTRQAIAVGVGLVLLLIIIVGVKSCVSSANESALKDYNRNVAAIISDSDNQVSAPFFKLLGGGTAGGAATDLQVQVNQIRLAAEEDVKRGNELSVPSEMRDAQQNLMLVLDLRSGALTKIAELLPKAQGTGQAAETATSAIAGQMQAFLASDVVYSQRTAPLIKQALSQAGIDGLTVPTSQSLPGYTWLAPSTIAAAIGGQAAGTTSGAAAP
;
A
#
# COMPACT_ATOMS: atom_id res chain seq x y z
N MET A 1 16.41 -12.65 53.86
CA MET A 1 15.82 -13.66 54.77
C MET A 1 15.74 -14.99 54.02
N SER A 2 16.55 -15.95 54.46
CA SER A 2 16.17 -17.37 54.43
C SER A 2 14.96 -17.57 55.37
N PHE A 3 14.22 -18.66 55.19
CA PHE A 3 13.77 -19.64 56.21
C PHE A 3 12.56 -20.41 55.63
N PHE A 4 12.74 -21.70 55.30
CA PHE A 4 12.28 -22.90 56.05
C PHE A 4 10.75 -23.05 55.95
N ASP A 5 10.10 -24.20 55.76
CA ASP A 5 10.32 -25.62 56.08
C ASP A 5 9.10 -26.33 55.40
N ASP A 6 8.91 -27.63 55.23
CA ASP A 6 9.45 -28.84 55.81
C ASP A 6 8.92 -30.02 54.96
N GLU A 7 9.66 -31.13 55.00
CA GLU A 7 9.29 -32.46 54.49
C GLU A 7 8.23 -33.11 55.42
N PRO A 8 7.61 -34.31 55.16
CA PRO A 8 8.39 -35.55 55.33
C PRO A 8 7.88 -36.86 54.64
N THR A 9 8.83 -37.81 54.51
CA THR A 9 8.74 -39.29 54.71
C THR A 9 7.79 -40.14 53.83
N GLN A 10 8.33 -40.99 52.95
CA GLN A 10 8.75 -42.40 53.15
C GLN A 10 7.64 -43.42 53.47
N VAL A 11 7.46 -44.44 52.62
CA VAL A 11 7.54 -45.86 53.07
C VAL A 11 7.92 -46.81 51.93
N SER A 12 8.86 -47.70 52.26
CA SER A 12 9.44 -48.80 51.50
C SER A 12 8.50 -50.00 51.32
N SER A 13 8.69 -50.79 50.27
CA SER A 13 8.48 -52.25 50.31
C SER A 13 9.33 -52.98 49.26
N SER A 14 10.01 -54.03 49.72
CA SER A 14 10.92 -54.94 49.00
C SER A 14 10.46 -56.40 49.35
N PRO A 15 11.13 -57.49 48.95
CA PRO A 15 11.19 -58.16 47.64
C PRO A 15 10.72 -59.65 47.68
N ARG A 16 10.45 -60.32 46.53
CA ARG A 16 10.72 -61.78 46.36
C ARG A 16 10.62 -62.31 44.90
N ARG A 17 11.58 -63.17 44.57
CA ARG A 17 11.85 -63.93 43.31
C ARG A 17 10.89 -65.13 43.12
N PRO A 18 10.72 -65.66 41.89
CA PRO A 18 11.39 -66.93 41.53
C PRO A 18 11.88 -66.98 40.07
N ALA A 19 13.11 -67.44 39.82
CA ALA A 19 13.49 -68.78 39.34
C ALA A 19 13.31 -69.01 37.82
N GLU A 20 14.45 -69.31 37.20
CA GLU A 20 14.72 -69.56 35.79
C GLU A 20 14.20 -70.92 35.31
N PRO A 21 13.64 -71.02 34.09
CA PRO A 21 13.58 -72.27 33.34
C PRO A 21 14.65 -72.28 32.23
N ARG A 22 15.52 -73.30 32.29
CA ARG A 22 16.38 -73.73 31.17
C ARG A 22 15.63 -74.68 30.24
N ARG A 23 15.66 -74.41 28.92
CA ARG A 23 15.72 -75.31 27.73
C ARG A 23 14.83 -74.83 26.57
N PRO A 24 15.03 -75.27 25.32
CA PRO A 24 16.18 -75.97 24.72
C PRO A 24 16.76 -75.22 23.49
N ALA A 25 17.94 -75.67 23.03
CA ALA A 25 18.51 -75.24 21.75
C ALA A 25 17.64 -75.71 20.57
N PRO A 26 17.36 -74.88 19.56
CA PRO A 26 16.95 -75.37 18.26
C PRO A 26 18.19 -75.81 17.49
N THR A 27 18.28 -77.12 17.33
CA THR A 27 18.91 -77.82 16.21
C THR A 27 18.55 -77.17 14.87
N GLY A 28 19.51 -77.21 13.95
CA GLY A 28 19.49 -76.47 12.69
C GLY A 28 18.27 -76.67 11.81
N GLY A 29 18.05 -75.66 10.99
CA GLY A 29 17.06 -75.62 9.92
C GLY A 29 17.33 -74.41 9.06
N ASP A 30 18.05 -74.63 7.97
CA ASP A 30 18.08 -73.90 6.72
C ASP A 30 17.82 -72.38 6.76
N THR A 31 18.91 -71.62 6.68
CA THR A 31 18.87 -70.24 6.18
C THR A 31 18.58 -70.31 4.67
N PRO A 32 17.46 -69.75 4.16
CA PRO A 32 17.28 -69.62 2.72
C PRO A 32 18.34 -68.64 2.19
N PRO A 33 19.12 -68.99 1.15
CA PRO A 33 19.99 -68.03 0.49
C PRO A 33 19.13 -67.14 -0.43
N GLY A 34 18.71 -66.01 0.10
CA GLY A 34 18.00 -64.92 -0.59
C GLY A 34 17.52 -63.97 0.51
N ASP A 35 17.93 -62.72 0.61
CA ASP A 35 17.82 -61.73 -0.43
C ASP A 35 18.57 -60.45 0.00
N ARG A 36 19.85 -60.32 -0.34
CA ARG A 36 20.49 -58.97 -0.32
C ARG A 36 19.84 -58.03 -1.34
N GLN A 37 19.16 -58.61 -2.34
CA GLN A 37 18.48 -57.90 -3.41
C GLN A 37 17.17 -57.27 -2.90
N SER A 38 16.36 -57.98 -2.10
CA SER A 38 15.07 -57.44 -1.60
C SER A 38 15.24 -56.31 -0.57
N MET A 39 16.30 -56.32 0.25
CA MET A 39 16.61 -55.20 1.15
C MET A 39 17.06 -53.94 0.40
N ARG A 40 17.86 -54.08 -0.67
CA ARG A 40 18.26 -52.96 -1.52
C ARG A 40 17.08 -52.39 -2.31
N THR A 41 16.17 -53.23 -2.80
CA THR A 41 14.95 -52.79 -3.50
C THR A 41 14.00 -52.05 -2.56
N ARG A 42 13.84 -52.53 -1.31
CA ARG A 42 13.01 -51.84 -0.29
C ARG A 42 13.63 -50.50 0.14
N GLN A 43 14.94 -50.43 0.29
CA GLN A 43 15.64 -49.16 0.54
C GLN A 43 15.51 -48.18 -0.63
N ALA A 44 15.63 -48.65 -1.87
CA ALA A 44 15.46 -47.81 -3.05
C ALA A 44 14.03 -47.23 -3.16
N ILE A 45 13.01 -48.02 -2.84
CA ILE A 45 11.61 -47.56 -2.82
C ILE A 45 11.40 -46.52 -1.70
N ALA A 46 11.92 -46.76 -0.50
CA ALA A 46 11.78 -45.81 0.62
C ALA A 46 12.46 -44.46 0.33
N VAL A 47 13.66 -44.48 -0.27
CA VAL A 47 14.35 -43.25 -0.70
C VAL A 47 13.58 -42.54 -1.81
N GLY A 48 13.03 -43.28 -2.78
CA GLY A 48 12.19 -42.72 -3.84
C GLY A 48 10.93 -42.04 -3.30
N VAL A 49 10.20 -42.69 -2.39
CA VAL A 49 9.01 -42.11 -1.75
C VAL A 49 9.37 -40.89 -0.90
N GLY A 50 10.48 -40.92 -0.17
CA GLY A 50 10.97 -39.76 0.59
C GLY A 50 11.31 -38.57 -0.30
N LEU A 51 11.97 -38.81 -1.44
CA LEU A 51 12.28 -37.77 -2.44
C LEU A 51 11.01 -37.18 -3.07
N VAL A 52 10.03 -38.02 -3.40
CA VAL A 52 8.75 -37.57 -3.95
C VAL A 52 7.97 -36.75 -2.92
N LEU A 53 7.89 -37.20 -1.66
CA LEU A 53 7.26 -36.44 -0.58
C LEU A 53 7.95 -35.09 -0.35
N LEU A 54 9.29 -35.06 -0.38
CA LEU A 54 10.05 -33.82 -0.24
C LEU A 54 9.77 -32.85 -1.40
N LEU A 55 9.69 -33.34 -2.64
CA LEU A 55 9.30 -32.52 -3.79
C LEU A 55 7.86 -32.00 -3.66
N ILE A 56 6.91 -32.82 -3.20
CA ILE A 56 5.53 -32.39 -2.95
C ILE A 56 5.47 -31.30 -1.88
N ILE A 57 6.24 -31.44 -0.78
CA ILE A 57 6.32 -30.43 0.27
C ILE A 57 6.89 -29.12 -0.28
N ILE A 58 7.98 -29.16 -1.05
CA ILE A 58 8.58 -27.96 -1.65
C ILE A 58 7.62 -27.26 -2.61
N VAL A 59 6.93 -28.02 -3.48
CA VAL A 59 5.96 -27.48 -4.44
C VAL A 59 4.71 -26.95 -3.72
N GLY A 60 4.21 -27.66 -2.71
CA GLY A 60 3.06 -27.24 -1.91
C GLY A 60 3.30 -25.93 -1.16
N VAL A 61 4.47 -25.77 -0.53
CA VAL A 61 4.84 -24.53 0.17
C VAL A 61 5.04 -23.38 -0.84
N LYS A 62 5.71 -23.62 -1.97
CA LYS A 62 5.87 -22.61 -3.04
C LYS A 62 4.52 -22.14 -3.59
N SER A 63 3.56 -23.05 -3.74
CA SER A 63 2.23 -22.72 -4.27
C SER A 63 1.43 -21.81 -3.33
N CYS A 64 1.51 -22.02 -2.01
CA CYS A 64 0.83 -21.13 -1.04
C CYS A 64 1.50 -19.76 -0.92
N VAL A 65 2.83 -19.67 -1.01
CA VAL A 65 3.54 -18.39 -0.98
C VAL A 65 3.28 -17.58 -2.26
N SER A 66 3.22 -18.25 -3.41
CA SER A 66 2.93 -17.59 -4.69
C SER A 66 1.54 -16.95 -4.71
N SER A 67 0.51 -17.65 -4.23
CA SER A 67 -0.86 -17.13 -4.20
C SER A 67 -1.02 -15.97 -3.22
N ALA A 68 -0.36 -16.03 -2.06
CA ALA A 68 -0.34 -14.93 -1.10
C ALA A 68 0.36 -13.68 -1.67
N ASN A 69 1.48 -13.84 -2.36
CA ASN A 69 2.19 -12.70 -2.99
C ASN A 69 1.36 -12.07 -4.11
N GLU A 70 0.80 -12.90 -5.00
CA GLU A 70 -0.07 -12.44 -6.07
C GLU A 70 -1.28 -11.66 -5.52
N SER A 71 -1.90 -12.17 -4.44
CA SER A 71 -3.01 -11.49 -3.79
C SER A 71 -2.57 -10.15 -3.19
N ALA A 72 -1.43 -10.09 -2.52
CA ALA A 72 -0.89 -8.86 -1.94
C ALA A 72 -0.60 -7.79 -3.01
N LEU A 73 -0.06 -8.19 -4.18
CA LEU A 73 0.18 -7.27 -5.30
C LEU A 73 -1.13 -6.72 -5.89
N LYS A 74 -2.15 -7.57 -6.06
CA LYS A 74 -3.48 -7.16 -6.52
C LYS A 74 -4.19 -6.25 -5.53
N ASP A 75 -4.10 -6.58 -4.24
CA ASP A 75 -4.67 -5.79 -3.15
C ASP A 75 -4.02 -4.42 -3.04
N TYR A 76 -2.68 -4.38 -3.10
CA TYR A 76 -1.93 -3.13 -3.16
C TYR A 76 -2.40 -2.27 -4.33
N ASN A 77 -2.42 -2.81 -5.56
CA ASN A 77 -2.88 -2.05 -6.73
C ASN A 77 -4.32 -1.53 -6.56
N ARG A 78 -5.23 -2.34 -6.04
CA ARG A 78 -6.62 -1.93 -5.79
C ARG A 78 -6.71 -0.80 -4.75
N ASN A 79 -5.93 -0.88 -3.69
CA ASN A 79 -5.93 0.13 -2.63
C ASN A 79 -5.30 1.45 -3.10
N VAL A 80 -4.19 1.38 -3.85
CA VAL A 80 -3.62 2.57 -4.50
C VAL A 80 -4.61 3.20 -5.47
N ALA A 81 -5.31 2.38 -6.26
CA ALA A 81 -6.34 2.87 -7.18
C ALA A 81 -7.49 3.58 -6.43
N ALA A 82 -7.92 3.04 -5.30
CA ALA A 82 -8.95 3.66 -4.46
C ALA A 82 -8.48 5.00 -3.89
N ILE A 83 -7.27 5.06 -3.30
CA ILE A 83 -6.72 6.29 -2.72
C ILE A 83 -6.54 7.38 -3.77
N ILE A 84 -5.98 7.03 -4.94
CA ILE A 84 -5.77 8.00 -6.02
C ILE A 84 -7.09 8.48 -6.61
N SER A 85 -8.05 7.58 -6.79
CA SER A 85 -9.40 7.96 -7.22
C SER A 85 -10.06 8.91 -6.21
N ASP A 86 -9.86 8.71 -4.91
CA ASP A 86 -10.37 9.61 -3.87
C ASP A 86 -9.66 10.97 -3.91
N SER A 87 -8.34 10.96 -4.01
CA SER A 87 -7.51 12.16 -4.14
C SER A 87 -7.86 13.01 -5.37
N ASP A 88 -8.27 12.38 -6.46
CA ASP A 88 -8.69 13.09 -7.67
C ASP A 88 -10.15 13.59 -7.54
N ASN A 89 -11.07 12.75 -7.07
CA ASN A 89 -12.51 13.02 -7.13
C ASN A 89 -13.11 13.69 -5.89
N GLN A 90 -12.54 13.46 -4.71
CA GLN A 90 -13.01 14.02 -3.43
C GLN A 90 -12.12 15.14 -2.90
N VAL A 91 -10.88 15.24 -3.38
CA VAL A 91 -9.94 16.29 -2.98
C VAL A 91 -9.73 17.30 -4.11
N SER A 92 -9.11 16.88 -5.21
CA SER A 92 -8.67 17.79 -6.27
C SER A 92 -9.83 18.41 -7.04
N ALA A 93 -10.77 17.60 -7.55
CA ALA A 93 -11.90 18.12 -8.32
C ALA A 93 -12.80 19.08 -7.49
N PRO A 94 -13.19 18.77 -6.24
CA PRO A 94 -13.93 19.70 -5.39
C PRO A 94 -13.14 20.96 -5.09
N PHE A 95 -11.82 20.87 -4.85
CA PHE A 95 -10.96 22.03 -4.63
C PHE A 95 -11.01 23.02 -5.80
N PHE A 96 -10.73 22.54 -7.01
CA PHE A 96 -10.70 23.41 -8.19
C PHE A 96 -12.08 23.91 -8.57
N LYS A 97 -13.15 23.12 -8.34
CA LYS A 97 -14.53 23.56 -8.50
C LYS A 97 -14.87 24.69 -7.53
N LEU A 98 -14.50 24.53 -6.26
CA LEU A 98 -14.73 25.51 -5.20
C LEU A 98 -13.99 26.82 -5.49
N LEU A 99 -12.72 26.73 -5.91
CA LEU A 99 -11.91 27.89 -6.25
C LEU A 99 -12.46 28.58 -7.52
N GLY A 100 -12.79 27.80 -8.56
CA GLY A 100 -13.27 28.32 -9.86
C GLY A 100 -14.70 28.86 -9.84
N GLY A 101 -15.52 28.45 -8.86
CA GLY A 101 -16.89 28.94 -8.69
C GLY A 101 -17.00 30.40 -8.26
N GLY A 102 -15.90 30.98 -7.75
CA GLY A 102 -15.86 32.36 -7.24
C GLY A 102 -16.67 32.55 -5.95
N THR A 103 -16.24 33.48 -5.09
CA THR A 103 -16.99 33.83 -3.86
C THR A 103 -18.05 34.89 -4.15
N ALA A 104 -19.09 34.57 -4.92
CA ALA A 104 -20.20 35.50 -5.10
C ALA A 104 -21.02 35.62 -3.79
N GLY A 105 -20.98 36.78 -3.14
CA GLY A 105 -21.96 37.19 -2.11
C GLY A 105 -21.76 36.63 -0.69
N GLY A 106 -20.64 36.94 -0.02
CA GLY A 106 -20.45 36.67 1.42
C GLY A 106 -19.77 35.33 1.77
N ALA A 107 -19.34 34.57 0.76
CA ALA A 107 -18.80 33.22 0.87
C ALA A 107 -17.32 33.11 1.28
N ALA A 108 -16.66 34.18 1.77
CA ALA A 108 -15.23 34.13 2.08
C ALA A 108 -14.90 33.20 3.25
N THR A 109 -15.67 33.28 4.34
CA THR A 109 -15.56 32.37 5.49
C THR A 109 -15.95 30.94 5.10
N ASP A 110 -16.96 30.79 4.26
CA ASP A 110 -17.41 29.48 3.77
C ASP A 110 -16.34 28.80 2.89
N LEU A 111 -15.66 29.57 2.03
CA LEU A 111 -14.53 29.09 1.24
C LEU A 111 -13.41 28.55 2.14
N GLN A 112 -13.04 29.29 3.19
CA GLN A 112 -12.00 28.85 4.13
C GLN A 112 -12.38 27.56 4.85
N VAL A 113 -13.64 27.42 5.28
CA VAL A 113 -14.14 26.20 5.92
C VAL A 113 -14.08 25.02 4.94
N GLN A 114 -14.59 25.19 3.72
CA GLN A 114 -14.62 24.13 2.71
C GLN A 114 -13.20 23.71 2.26
N VAL A 115 -12.29 24.66 2.04
CA VAL A 115 -10.88 24.36 1.73
C VAL A 115 -10.21 23.62 2.88
N ASN A 116 -10.52 23.95 4.14
CA ASN A 116 -10.01 23.21 5.28
C ASN A 116 -10.53 21.77 5.35
N GLN A 117 -11.79 21.52 4.97
CA GLN A 117 -12.31 20.14 4.90
C GLN A 117 -11.60 19.33 3.81
N ILE A 118 -11.35 19.94 2.66
CA ILE A 118 -10.61 19.31 1.56
C ILE A 118 -9.17 19.01 1.97
N ARG A 119 -8.51 19.94 2.67
CA ARG A 119 -7.16 19.73 3.24
C ARG A 119 -7.14 18.51 4.15
N LEU A 120 -8.12 18.38 5.05
CA LEU A 120 -8.22 17.22 5.95
C LEU A 120 -8.43 15.92 5.18
N ALA A 121 -9.24 15.92 4.12
CA ALA A 121 -9.40 14.76 3.26
C ALA A 121 -8.08 14.36 2.56
N ALA A 122 -7.29 15.34 2.10
CA ALA A 122 -5.97 15.08 1.53
C ALA A 122 -4.97 14.52 2.55
N GLU A 123 -5.03 14.97 3.80
CA GLU A 123 -4.23 14.39 4.89
C GLU A 123 -4.64 12.95 5.21
N GLU A 124 -5.93 12.64 5.13
CA GLU A 124 -6.42 11.26 5.26
C GLU A 124 -5.93 10.38 4.09
N ASP A 125 -5.84 10.90 2.85
CA ASP A 125 -5.22 10.17 1.73
C ASP A 125 -3.78 9.78 2.03
N VAL A 126 -2.96 10.73 2.51
CA VAL A 126 -1.57 10.49 2.91
C VAL A 126 -1.51 9.41 3.98
N LYS A 127 -2.36 9.51 5.00
CA LYS A 127 -2.42 8.54 6.09
C LYS A 127 -2.78 7.13 5.59
N ARG A 128 -3.85 7.00 4.80
CA ARG A 128 -4.26 5.72 4.20
C ARG A 128 -3.15 5.15 3.31
N GLY A 129 -2.45 6.00 2.56
CA GLY A 129 -1.28 5.62 1.77
C GLY A 129 -0.16 5.05 2.62
N ASN A 130 0.14 5.68 3.76
CA ASN A 130 1.18 5.24 4.69
C ASN A 130 0.83 3.94 5.42
N GLU A 131 -0.46 3.66 5.60
CA GLU A 131 -0.97 2.45 6.26
C GLU A 131 -1.11 1.24 5.32
N LEU A 132 -0.81 1.39 4.02
CA LEU A 132 -0.85 0.29 3.07
C LEU A 132 0.12 -0.83 3.48
N SER A 133 -0.34 -2.07 3.32
CA SER A 133 0.55 -3.23 3.30
C SER A 133 1.27 -3.26 1.95
N VAL A 134 2.58 -3.01 1.95
CA VAL A 134 3.38 -2.83 0.74
C VAL A 134 4.19 -4.09 0.43
N PRO A 135 3.88 -4.82 -0.65
CA PRO A 135 4.74 -5.89 -1.15
C PRO A 135 6.15 -5.37 -1.47
N SER A 136 7.17 -6.21 -1.30
CA SER A 136 8.57 -5.79 -1.47
C SER A 136 8.87 -5.22 -2.86
N GLU A 137 8.18 -5.75 -3.86
CA GLU A 137 8.24 -5.40 -5.28
C GLU A 137 7.60 -4.03 -5.57
N MET A 138 6.73 -3.56 -4.68
CA MET A 138 6.00 -2.30 -4.80
C MET A 138 6.64 -1.16 -4.02
N ARG A 139 7.79 -1.37 -3.36
CA ARG A 139 8.41 -0.34 -2.48
C ARG A 139 8.75 0.96 -3.21
N ASP A 140 9.29 0.87 -4.41
CA ASP A 140 9.65 2.06 -5.20
C ASP A 140 8.41 2.80 -5.69
N ALA A 141 7.36 2.06 -6.09
CA ALA A 141 6.07 2.64 -6.42
C ALA A 141 5.45 3.35 -5.22
N GLN A 142 5.51 2.72 -4.05
CA GLN A 142 5.00 3.28 -2.79
C GLN A 142 5.70 4.59 -2.44
N GLN A 143 7.03 4.64 -2.54
CA GLN A 143 7.77 5.86 -2.22
C GLN A 143 7.33 7.04 -3.11
N ASN A 144 7.13 6.79 -4.40
CA ASN A 144 6.65 7.80 -5.33
C ASN A 144 5.17 8.13 -5.09
N LEU A 145 4.33 7.16 -4.72
CA LEU A 145 2.95 7.41 -4.31
C LEU A 145 2.87 8.35 -3.11
N MET A 146 3.69 8.13 -2.08
CA MET A 146 3.73 9.01 -0.93
C MET A 146 4.14 10.43 -1.33
N LEU A 147 5.15 10.59 -2.19
CA LEU A 147 5.52 11.90 -2.73
C LEU A 147 4.35 12.58 -3.47
N VAL A 148 3.57 11.83 -4.26
CA VAL A 148 2.38 12.36 -4.96
C VAL A 148 1.35 12.90 -3.96
N LEU A 149 1.02 12.10 -2.94
CA LEU A 149 0.02 12.48 -1.94
C LEU A 149 0.49 13.64 -1.06
N ASP A 150 1.77 13.63 -0.66
CA ASP A 150 2.39 14.70 0.14
C ASP A 150 2.43 16.02 -0.63
N LEU A 151 2.72 16.01 -1.93
CA LEU A 151 2.68 17.21 -2.77
C LEU A 151 1.27 17.82 -2.80
N ARG A 152 0.23 16.99 -2.96
CA ARG A 152 -1.17 17.46 -3.00
C ARG A 152 -1.63 17.97 -1.64
N SER A 153 -1.40 17.20 -0.57
CA SER A 153 -1.75 17.57 0.80
C SER A 153 -1.01 18.83 1.24
N GLY A 154 0.31 18.89 1.02
CA GLY A 154 1.14 20.03 1.37
C GLY A 154 0.73 21.31 0.65
N ALA A 155 0.37 21.21 -0.63
CA ALA A 155 -0.15 22.34 -1.40
C ALA A 155 -1.46 22.86 -0.80
N LEU A 156 -2.42 21.97 -0.50
CA LEU A 156 -3.70 22.35 0.10
C LEU A 156 -3.52 23.00 1.47
N THR A 157 -2.60 22.48 2.29
CA THR A 157 -2.25 23.09 3.58
C THR A 157 -1.72 24.50 3.41
N LYS A 158 -0.77 24.70 2.50
CA LYS A 158 -0.23 26.05 2.22
C LYS A 158 -1.28 27.00 1.65
N ILE A 159 -2.15 26.51 0.78
CA ILE A 159 -3.22 27.31 0.20
C ILE A 159 -4.22 27.74 1.29
N ALA A 160 -4.64 26.82 2.17
CA ALA A 160 -5.53 27.12 3.28
C ALA A 160 -4.95 28.20 4.23
N GLU A 161 -3.65 28.15 4.50
CA GLU A 161 -2.93 29.16 5.30
C GLU A 161 -2.91 30.54 4.62
N LEU A 162 -2.73 30.58 3.30
CA LEU A 162 -2.60 31.82 2.52
C LEU A 162 -3.94 32.46 2.17
N LEU A 163 -5.03 31.67 2.14
CA LEU A 163 -6.33 32.09 1.64
C LEU A 163 -6.90 33.34 2.34
N PRO A 164 -6.86 33.46 3.68
CA PRO A 164 -7.37 34.65 4.36
C PRO A 164 -6.62 35.92 3.93
N LYS A 165 -5.31 35.82 3.68
CA LYS A 165 -4.48 36.94 3.21
C LYS A 165 -4.77 37.29 1.76
N ALA A 166 -4.96 36.28 0.90
CA ALA A 166 -5.27 36.45 -0.52
C ALA A 166 -6.66 37.09 -0.76
N GLN A 167 -7.61 36.89 0.14
CA GLN A 167 -8.93 37.53 0.13
C GLN A 167 -8.92 38.99 0.62
N GLY A 168 -7.78 39.47 1.13
CA GLY A 168 -7.60 40.86 1.51
C GLY A 168 -7.39 41.79 0.31
N THR A 169 -6.85 42.98 0.55
CA THR A 169 -6.57 43.96 -0.50
C THR A 169 -5.11 44.43 -0.48
N GLY A 170 -4.69 45.05 -1.58
CA GLY A 170 -3.34 45.61 -1.74
C GLY A 170 -2.24 44.57 -1.92
N GLN A 171 -0.99 45.02 -1.76
CA GLN A 171 0.20 44.24 -2.09
C GLN A 171 0.33 42.92 -1.30
N ALA A 172 -0.20 42.89 -0.08
CA ALA A 172 -0.21 41.68 0.75
C ALA A 172 -1.09 40.58 0.13
N ALA A 173 -2.24 40.94 -0.43
CA ALA A 173 -3.14 40.01 -1.10
C ALA A 173 -2.54 39.52 -2.42
N GLU A 174 -1.96 40.41 -3.22
CA GLU A 174 -1.26 40.06 -4.47
C GLU A 174 -0.12 39.06 -4.24
N THR A 175 0.65 39.27 -3.17
CA THR A 175 1.74 38.35 -2.79
C THR A 175 1.19 36.98 -2.38
N ALA A 176 0.11 36.94 -1.61
CA ALA A 176 -0.51 35.67 -1.20
C ALA A 176 -1.12 34.91 -2.39
N THR A 177 -1.80 35.61 -3.30
CA THR A 177 -2.33 35.05 -4.54
C THR A 177 -1.23 34.46 -5.42
N SER A 178 -0.09 35.17 -5.55
CA SER A 178 1.07 34.67 -6.29
C SER A 178 1.67 33.41 -5.63
N ALA A 179 1.72 33.36 -4.30
CA ALA A 179 2.17 32.19 -3.57
C ALA A 179 1.22 30.99 -3.74
N ILE A 180 -0.09 31.21 -3.75
CA ILE A 180 -1.10 30.18 -4.06
C ILE A 180 -0.92 29.65 -5.48
N ALA A 181 -0.69 30.52 -6.47
CA ALA A 181 -0.38 30.09 -7.84
C ALA A 181 0.88 29.22 -7.91
N GLY A 182 1.90 29.55 -7.10
CA GLY A 182 3.08 28.70 -6.93
C GLY A 182 2.74 27.29 -6.42
N GLN A 183 1.79 27.16 -5.49
CA GLN A 183 1.35 25.85 -4.99
C GLN A 183 0.63 25.01 -6.05
N MET A 184 0.07 25.62 -7.10
CA MET A 184 -0.54 24.87 -8.22
C MET A 184 0.47 23.99 -8.97
N GLN A 185 1.76 24.35 -8.91
CA GLN A 185 2.84 23.53 -9.47
C GLN A 185 3.00 22.20 -8.73
N ALA A 186 2.64 22.12 -7.45
CA ALA A 186 2.72 20.87 -6.70
C ALA A 186 1.71 19.83 -7.19
N PHE A 187 0.49 20.25 -7.57
CA PHE A 187 -0.49 19.37 -8.22
C PHE A 187 0.04 18.86 -9.56
N LEU A 188 0.59 19.73 -10.40
CA LEU A 188 1.23 19.33 -11.66
C LEU A 188 2.38 18.34 -11.43
N ALA A 189 3.26 18.64 -10.47
CA ALA A 189 4.38 17.77 -10.11
C ALA A 189 3.87 16.40 -9.65
N SER A 190 2.80 16.36 -8.85
CA SER A 190 2.18 15.12 -8.41
C SER A 190 1.65 14.28 -9.58
N ASP A 191 1.03 14.92 -10.59
CA ASP A 191 0.52 14.23 -11.78
C ASP A 191 1.66 13.67 -12.65
N VAL A 192 2.76 14.42 -12.76
CA VAL A 192 3.97 13.97 -13.45
C VAL A 192 4.63 12.80 -12.70
N VAL A 193 4.83 12.91 -11.39
CA VAL A 193 5.42 11.81 -10.61
C VAL A 193 4.56 10.56 -10.69
N TYR A 194 3.23 10.70 -10.59
CA TYR A 194 2.33 9.55 -10.68
C TYR A 194 2.41 8.87 -12.05
N SER A 195 2.30 9.65 -13.12
CA SER A 195 2.30 9.11 -14.50
C SER A 195 3.64 8.56 -14.94
N GLN A 196 4.75 9.14 -14.50
CA GLN A 196 6.11 8.78 -14.94
C GLN A 196 6.81 7.77 -14.02
N ARG A 197 6.39 7.66 -12.74
CA ARG A 197 7.03 6.78 -11.76
C ARG A 197 6.05 5.81 -11.14
N THR A 198 5.06 6.29 -10.40
CA THR A 198 4.19 5.42 -9.58
C THR A 198 3.46 4.38 -10.43
N ALA A 199 2.67 4.81 -11.42
CA ALA A 199 1.88 3.87 -12.22
C ALA A 199 2.75 2.91 -13.06
N PRO A 200 3.84 3.36 -13.74
CA PRO A 200 4.74 2.43 -14.44
C PRO A 200 5.40 1.38 -13.54
N LEU A 201 5.86 1.77 -12.34
CA LEU A 201 6.48 0.83 -11.40
C LEU A 201 5.49 -0.24 -10.91
N ILE A 202 4.23 0.14 -10.65
CA ILE A 202 3.17 -0.81 -10.31
C ILE A 202 2.95 -1.79 -11.47
N LYS A 203 2.80 -1.28 -12.70
CA LYS A 203 2.63 -2.13 -13.90
C LYS A 203 3.80 -3.09 -14.09
N GLN A 204 5.02 -2.62 -13.88
CA GLN A 204 6.22 -3.44 -13.98
C GLN A 204 6.21 -4.57 -12.94
N ALA A 205 5.91 -4.28 -11.67
CA ALA A 205 5.84 -5.27 -10.62
C ALA A 205 4.75 -6.33 -10.89
N LEU A 206 3.56 -5.90 -11.34
CA LEU A 206 2.48 -6.81 -11.73
C LEU A 206 2.89 -7.72 -12.90
N SER A 207 3.46 -7.15 -13.96
CA SER A 207 3.90 -7.90 -15.14
C SER A 207 5.01 -8.90 -14.82
N GLN A 208 5.98 -8.52 -13.98
CA GLN A 208 7.05 -9.42 -13.53
C GLN A 208 6.52 -10.60 -12.70
N ALA A 209 5.41 -10.39 -11.99
CA ALA A 209 4.71 -11.45 -11.25
C ALA A 209 3.76 -12.29 -12.14
N GLY A 210 3.68 -12.01 -13.45
CA GLY A 210 2.76 -12.70 -14.37
C GLY A 210 1.29 -12.34 -14.15
N ILE A 211 1.02 -11.18 -13.53
CA ILE A 211 -0.32 -10.71 -13.22
C ILE A 211 -0.80 -9.78 -14.33
N ASP A 212 -1.71 -10.30 -15.16
CA ASP A 212 -2.31 -9.55 -16.27
C ASP A 212 -3.76 -9.13 -15.97
N GLY A 213 -4.28 -8.18 -16.76
CA GLY A 213 -5.69 -7.78 -16.73
C GLY A 213 -6.09 -6.80 -15.62
N LEU A 214 -5.17 -6.38 -14.76
CA LEU A 214 -5.42 -5.28 -13.82
C LEU A 214 -5.11 -3.93 -14.47
N THR A 215 -6.09 -3.03 -14.41
CA THR A 215 -5.90 -1.64 -14.80
C THR A 215 -5.28 -0.88 -13.63
N VAL A 216 -4.17 -0.20 -13.91
CA VAL A 216 -3.64 0.85 -13.03
C VAL A 216 -4.27 2.16 -13.48
N PRO A 217 -5.04 2.87 -12.62
CA PRO A 217 -5.74 4.06 -13.04
C PRO A 217 -4.78 5.17 -13.44
N THR A 218 -5.25 6.06 -14.31
CA THR A 218 -4.60 7.36 -14.51
C THR A 218 -4.97 8.28 -13.36
N SER A 219 -4.10 9.26 -13.08
CA SER A 219 -4.39 10.29 -12.10
C SER A 219 -4.23 11.68 -12.71
N GLN A 220 -5.13 12.58 -12.35
CA GLN A 220 -5.06 13.98 -12.71
C GLN A 220 -5.63 14.83 -11.58
N SER A 221 -4.75 15.52 -10.87
CA SER A 221 -5.14 16.48 -9.85
C SER A 221 -5.26 17.89 -10.39
N LEU A 222 -4.39 18.31 -11.32
CA LEU A 222 -4.49 19.63 -11.95
C LEU A 222 -5.42 19.55 -13.18
N PRO A 223 -6.59 20.23 -13.17
CA PRO A 223 -7.55 20.13 -14.26
C PRO A 223 -7.08 20.81 -15.55
N GLY A 224 -6.13 21.74 -15.48
CA GLY A 224 -5.56 22.40 -16.65
C GLY A 224 -4.47 23.41 -16.32
N TYR A 225 -3.60 23.69 -17.30
CA TYR A 225 -2.43 24.56 -17.12
C TYR A 225 -2.75 26.03 -16.85
N THR A 226 -3.97 26.48 -17.14
CA THR A 226 -4.42 27.84 -16.82
C THR A 226 -4.35 28.13 -15.33
N TRP A 227 -4.52 27.13 -14.47
CA TRP A 227 -4.41 27.25 -13.02
C TRP A 227 -2.98 27.57 -12.54
N LEU A 228 -1.97 27.46 -13.39
CA LEU A 228 -0.60 27.89 -13.07
C LEU A 228 -0.43 29.41 -13.18
N ALA A 229 -1.37 30.10 -13.85
CA ALA A 229 -1.29 31.55 -14.02
C ALA A 229 -1.82 32.28 -12.78
N PRO A 230 -1.04 33.21 -12.19
CA PRO A 230 -1.49 34.02 -11.05
C PRO A 230 -2.78 34.79 -11.32
N SER A 231 -3.03 35.22 -12.57
CA SER A 231 -4.26 35.91 -12.97
C SER A 231 -5.49 35.02 -12.87
N THR A 232 -5.40 33.73 -13.21
CA THR A 232 -6.49 32.76 -13.06
C THR A 232 -6.82 32.56 -11.58
N ILE A 233 -5.80 32.48 -10.72
CA ILE A 233 -6.00 32.38 -9.26
C ILE A 233 -6.61 33.66 -8.70
N ALA A 234 -6.12 34.82 -9.10
CA ALA A 234 -6.65 36.11 -8.67
C ALA A 234 -8.14 36.24 -9.02
N ALA A 235 -8.51 35.86 -10.24
CA ALA A 235 -9.89 35.88 -10.71
C ALA A 235 -10.77 34.92 -9.89
N ALA A 236 -10.29 33.69 -9.67
CA ALA A 236 -10.97 32.67 -8.88
C ALA A 236 -11.22 33.10 -7.43
N ILE A 237 -10.18 33.61 -6.74
CA ILE A 237 -10.27 34.10 -5.35
C ILE A 237 -11.11 35.38 -5.26
N GLY A 238 -10.97 36.28 -6.23
CA GLY A 238 -11.68 37.56 -6.28
C GLY A 238 -13.14 37.46 -6.71
N GLY A 239 -13.65 36.26 -7.00
CA GLY A 239 -15.04 36.05 -7.44
C GLY A 239 -15.33 36.51 -8.86
N GLN A 240 -14.29 36.82 -9.65
CA GLN A 240 -14.42 37.12 -11.07
C GLN A 240 -14.32 35.79 -11.80
N ALA A 241 -15.46 35.18 -12.11
CA ALA A 241 -15.46 33.98 -12.95
C ALA A 241 -14.61 34.25 -14.22
N ALA A 242 -13.69 33.35 -14.53
CA ALA A 242 -12.93 33.41 -15.77
C ALA A 242 -13.91 33.28 -16.93
N GLY A 243 -14.40 34.42 -17.42
CA GLY A 243 -15.30 34.49 -18.55
C GLY A 243 -14.63 33.83 -19.74
N THR A 244 -15.26 32.78 -20.26
CA THR A 244 -14.96 32.19 -21.56
C THR A 244 -15.01 33.31 -22.60
N THR A 245 -13.84 33.79 -23.02
CA THR A 245 -13.71 34.59 -24.23
C THR A 245 -13.88 33.66 -25.44
N SER A 246 -15.13 33.28 -25.72
CA SER A 246 -15.52 32.92 -27.09
C SER A 246 -15.36 34.18 -27.93
N GLY A 247 -14.18 34.33 -28.52
CA GLY A 247 -13.92 35.35 -29.53
C GLY A 247 -14.85 35.10 -30.71
N ALA A 248 -15.90 35.92 -30.81
CA ALA A 248 -16.66 36.06 -32.02
C ALA A 248 -15.71 36.59 -33.12
N ALA A 249 -15.49 35.78 -34.15
CA ALA A 249 -14.92 36.25 -35.40
C ALA A 249 -15.92 37.25 -36.02
N ALA A 250 -15.49 38.50 -36.18
CA ALA A 250 -16.21 39.54 -36.93
C ALA A 250 -15.91 39.39 -38.44
N PRO A 251 -16.76 39.98 -39.32
CA PRO A 251 -17.15 39.45 -40.63
C PRO A 251 -16.08 39.48 -41.72
#